data_AF-A0A946P8G4-F1
#
_entry.id   AF-A0A946P8G4-F1
#
_cell.length_a   1.000
_cell.length_b   1.000
_cell.length_c   1.000
_cell.angle_alpha   90.00
_cell.angle_beta   90.00
_cell.angle_gamma   90.00
#
_symmetry.space_group_name_H-M   'P 1'
#
loop_
_entity.id
_entity.type
_entity.pdbx_description
1 polymer ?
#
loop_
_entity_poly.entity_id
_entity_poly.type
_entity_poly.pdbx_seq_one_letter_code
_entity_poly.pdbx_strand_id
1 'polypeptide(L)'
;MNQITPTNASIGAQTKTEPPQQSLGQADFLELMVAQLQNQDPSEPMDNNQFLSQMAQFSMVNGIDSLNTGFSNMSSSILGDQGLQAAGLLDRQALVETSLASFDGKKPITGTIEAPPNSSDIKVTVKDNSGSVVRVFAAQIGPSGQPTIEWDGRDQQGKSMAAGNYNMTATANVAGNQQGLPLAVSNTITSVSIDSTSRQIKLNLSNGNTVALSDVKEYR
;
A
#
# COMPACT_ATOMS: atom_id res chain seq x y z
N MET A 1 -26.62 -26.67 51.02
CA MET A 1 -25.54 -27.66 50.88
C MET A 1 -24.72 -27.31 49.66
N ASN A 2 -23.43 -27.06 49.92
CA ASN A 2 -22.26 -26.94 49.05
C ASN A 2 -22.23 -25.98 47.85
N GLN A 3 -21.52 -24.87 48.09
CA GLN A 3 -20.72 -24.13 47.13
C GLN A 3 -19.65 -25.04 46.50
N ILE A 4 -19.28 -24.76 45.25
CA ILE A 4 -18.02 -25.21 44.64
C ILE A 4 -17.44 -24.05 43.82
N THR A 5 -16.50 -23.35 44.43
CA THR A 5 -15.54 -22.46 43.80
C THR A 5 -14.37 -23.32 43.28
N PRO A 6 -13.81 -23.06 42.09
CA PRO A 6 -12.46 -23.48 41.78
C PRO A 6 -11.47 -22.37 42.16
N THR A 7 -10.64 -22.68 43.14
CA THR A 7 -9.41 -21.96 43.53
C THR A 7 -8.21 -22.60 42.81
N ASN A 8 -7.13 -21.82 42.61
CA ASN A 8 -5.79 -22.14 42.08
C ASN A 8 -5.62 -22.04 40.55
N ALA A 9 -4.55 -21.44 40.00
CA ALA A 9 -3.23 -21.18 40.55
C ALA A 9 -2.63 -19.88 40.01
N SER A 10 -1.89 -19.21 40.88
CA SER A 10 -0.91 -18.18 40.57
C SER A 10 0.11 -18.66 39.53
N ILE A 11 0.18 -18.02 38.37
CA ILE A 11 1.36 -18.03 37.52
C ILE A 11 1.94 -16.62 37.59
N GLY A 12 2.82 -16.42 38.57
CA GLY A 12 3.74 -15.31 38.56
C GLY A 12 4.67 -15.48 37.36
N ALA A 13 4.46 -14.67 36.33
CA ALA A 13 5.41 -14.52 35.25
C ALA A 13 6.67 -13.87 35.83
N GLN A 14 7.61 -14.69 36.29
CA GLN A 14 8.98 -14.26 36.49
C GLN A 14 9.54 -13.91 35.11
N THR A 15 9.50 -12.63 34.76
CA THR A 15 10.37 -12.06 33.74
C THR A 15 11.79 -12.32 34.19
N LYS A 16 12.39 -13.36 33.64
CA LYS A 16 13.81 -13.63 33.73
C LYS A 16 14.50 -12.49 32.99
N THR A 17 14.83 -11.43 33.72
CA THR A 17 15.66 -10.33 33.21
C THR A 17 16.99 -10.96 32.86
N GLU A 18 17.24 -11.15 31.56
CA GLU A 18 18.61 -11.38 31.09
C GLU A 18 19.47 -10.23 31.61
N PRO A 19 20.67 -10.50 32.15
CA PRO A 19 21.58 -9.43 32.51
C PRO A 19 21.80 -8.59 31.25
N PRO A 20 21.81 -7.25 31.34
CA PRO A 20 22.14 -6.43 30.19
C PRO A 20 23.50 -6.91 29.72
N GLN A 21 23.56 -7.33 28.45
CA GLN A 21 24.80 -7.63 27.77
C GLN A 21 25.60 -6.32 27.78
N GLN A 22 26.40 -6.13 28.83
CA GLN A 22 27.32 -5.01 28.99
C GLN A 22 28.37 -5.18 27.89
N SER A 23 28.06 -4.67 26.69
CA SER A 23 29.07 -4.36 25.71
C SER A 23 29.99 -3.35 26.38
N LEU A 24 31.22 -3.76 26.68
CA LEU A 24 32.27 -2.86 27.15
C LEU A 24 32.28 -1.64 26.21
N GLY A 25 31.92 -0.47 26.73
CA GLY A 25 31.68 0.71 25.90
C GLY A 25 32.97 1.25 25.33
N GLN A 26 32.87 2.05 24.26
CA GLN A 26 33.98 2.88 23.77
C GLN A 26 34.59 3.73 24.92
N ALA A 27 33.75 4.15 25.87
CA ALA A 27 34.14 4.89 27.06
C ALA A 27 34.97 4.05 28.06
N ASP A 28 34.51 2.85 28.42
CA ASP A 28 35.23 1.94 29.33
C ASP A 28 36.58 1.50 28.73
N PHE A 29 36.66 1.40 27.40
CA PHE A 29 37.89 1.11 26.69
C PHE A 29 38.87 2.29 26.66
N LEU A 30 38.38 3.52 26.41
CA LEU A 30 39.21 4.72 26.47
C LEU A 30 39.79 4.90 27.88
N GLU A 31 39.04 4.56 28.91
CA GLU A 31 39.50 4.55 30.30
C GLU A 31 40.61 3.53 30.55
N LEU A 32 40.46 2.30 30.07
CA LEU A 32 41.51 1.27 30.16
C LEU A 32 42.76 1.64 29.34
N MET A 33 42.61 2.27 28.18
CA MET A 33 43.73 2.72 27.34
C MET A 33 44.51 3.88 27.99
N VAL A 34 43.80 4.83 28.63
CA VAL A 34 44.43 5.91 29.39
C VAL A 34 45.15 5.36 30.62
N ALA A 35 44.54 4.40 31.34
CA ALA A 35 45.16 3.76 32.50
C ALA A 35 46.42 2.95 32.14
N GLN A 36 46.45 2.31 30.97
CA GLN A 36 47.64 1.61 30.46
C GLN A 36 48.74 2.58 30.02
N LEU A 37 48.41 3.68 29.34
CA LEU A 37 49.38 4.73 28.96
C LEU A 37 50.04 5.38 30.19
N GLN A 38 49.30 5.53 31.29
CA GLN A 38 49.85 6.08 32.55
C GLN A 38 50.79 5.12 33.28
N ASN A 39 50.74 3.81 32.99
CA ASN A 39 51.52 2.76 33.68
C ASN A 39 52.51 2.02 32.75
N GLN A 40 52.75 2.49 31.53
CA GLN A 40 53.75 1.88 30.64
C GLN A 40 55.17 2.31 30.97
N ASP A 41 56.10 1.37 30.85
CA ASP A 41 57.54 1.63 30.90
C ASP A 41 58.00 2.21 29.54
N PRO A 42 58.62 3.40 29.50
CA PRO A 42 59.04 4.05 28.26
C PRO A 42 60.06 3.28 27.41
N SER A 43 60.67 2.20 27.91
CA SER A 43 61.63 1.40 27.12
C SER A 43 61.03 0.27 26.28
N GLU A 44 59.75 -0.11 26.46
CA GLU A 44 59.07 -1.15 25.67
C GLU A 44 57.61 -0.81 25.36
N PRO A 45 57.33 0.03 24.34
CA PRO A 45 55.97 0.35 23.97
C PRO A 45 55.27 -0.88 23.35
N MET A 46 54.17 -1.31 23.96
CA MET A 46 53.32 -2.37 23.40
C MET A 46 52.47 -1.81 22.24
N ASP A 47 52.35 -2.55 21.13
CA ASP A 47 51.70 -2.09 19.91
C ASP A 47 50.15 -2.20 19.99
N ASN A 48 49.51 -1.22 20.64
CA ASN A 48 48.05 -1.15 20.81
C ASN A 48 47.27 -0.86 19.50
N ASN A 49 47.96 -0.74 18.36
CA ASN A 49 47.36 -0.38 17.07
C ASN A 49 46.35 -1.42 16.56
N GLN A 50 46.56 -2.72 16.83
CA GLN A 50 45.65 -3.78 16.39
C GLN A 50 44.30 -3.74 17.14
N PHE A 51 44.30 -3.33 18.41
CA PHE A 51 43.09 -3.16 19.21
C PHE A 51 42.36 -1.86 18.87
N LEU A 52 43.10 -0.78 18.66
CA LEU A 52 42.52 0.49 18.18
C LEU A 52 41.83 0.30 16.82
N SER A 53 42.44 -0.48 15.92
CA SER A 53 41.87 -0.85 14.63
C SER A 53 40.58 -1.65 14.78
N GLN A 54 40.53 -2.63 15.69
CA GLN A 54 39.31 -3.39 15.99
C GLN A 54 38.21 -2.52 16.61
N MET A 55 38.56 -1.60 17.52
CA MET A 55 37.60 -0.66 18.11
C MET A 55 37.04 0.33 17.09
N ALA A 56 37.88 0.82 16.18
CA ALA A 56 37.44 1.63 15.04
C ALA A 56 36.47 0.83 14.14
N GLN A 57 36.75 -0.46 13.90
CA GLN A 57 35.86 -1.36 13.15
C GLN A 57 34.51 -1.56 13.88
N PHE A 58 34.50 -1.76 15.20
CA PHE A 58 33.26 -1.84 15.99
C PHE A 58 32.47 -0.53 15.97
N SER A 59 33.15 0.61 16.06
CA SER A 59 32.52 1.93 15.98
C SER A 59 31.89 2.17 14.61
N MET A 60 32.52 1.69 13.53
CA MET A 60 31.95 1.73 12.19
C MET A 60 30.71 0.84 12.07
N VAL A 61 30.73 -0.38 12.62
CA VAL A 61 29.56 -1.27 12.63
C VAL A 61 28.39 -0.65 13.40
N ASN A 62 28.64 -0.13 14.61
CA ASN A 62 27.64 0.58 15.41
C ASN A 62 27.10 1.82 14.67
N GLY A 63 27.96 2.53 13.95
CA GLY A 63 27.57 3.64 13.08
C GLY A 63 26.63 3.20 11.96
N ILE A 64 26.93 2.08 11.29
CA ILE A 64 26.07 1.48 10.25
C ILE A 64 24.73 1.03 10.84
N ASP A 65 24.71 0.41 12.02
CA ASP A 65 23.47 -0.01 12.68
C ASP A 65 22.61 1.20 13.08
N SER A 66 23.25 2.28 13.53
CA SER A 66 22.56 3.55 13.82
C SER A 66 21.97 4.17 12.54
N LEU A 67 22.70 4.12 11.42
CA LEU A 67 22.22 4.57 10.12
C LEU A 67 21.03 3.73 9.63
N ASN A 68 21.11 2.40 9.75
CA ASN A 68 20.02 1.50 9.39
C ASN A 68 18.76 1.78 10.23
N THR A 69 18.94 2.02 11.53
CA THR A 69 17.85 2.40 12.44
C THR A 69 17.23 3.74 12.04
N GLY A 70 18.07 4.75 11.78
CA GLY A 70 17.62 6.06 11.31
C GLY A 70 16.86 5.97 9.99
N PHE A 71 17.35 5.16 9.04
CA PHE A 71 16.68 4.92 7.76
C PHE A 71 15.32 4.22 7.94
N SER A 72 15.23 3.22 8.81
CA SER A 72 13.96 2.52 9.11
C SER A 72 12.92 3.46 9.71
N ASN A 73 13.34 4.33 10.64
CA ASN A 73 12.49 5.35 11.24
C ASN A 73 12.01 6.36 10.19
N MET A 74 12.92 6.87 9.35
CA MET A 74 12.57 7.80 8.26
C MET A 74 11.57 7.17 7.28
N SER A 75 11.81 5.92 6.87
CA SER A 75 10.90 5.16 6.01
C SER A 75 9.51 5.00 6.64
N SER A 76 9.44 4.82 7.97
CA SER A 76 8.17 4.73 8.70
C SER A 76 7.44 6.07 8.76
N SER A 77 8.16 7.18 8.96
CA SER A 77 7.59 8.53 8.89
C SER A 77 7.03 8.85 7.51
N ILE A 78 7.78 8.55 6.43
CA ILE A 78 7.32 8.72 5.05
C ILE A 78 6.03 7.93 4.79
N LEU A 79 5.95 6.68 5.29
CA LEU A 79 4.75 5.87 5.15
C LEU A 79 3.55 6.47 5.92
N GLY A 80 3.79 7.03 7.10
CA GLY A 80 2.78 7.78 7.87
C GLY A 80 2.26 9.00 7.12
N ASP A 81 3.16 9.79 6.53
CA ASP A 81 2.81 10.97 5.74
C ASP A 81 2.00 10.60 4.48
N GLN A 82 2.39 9.53 3.77
CA GLN A 82 1.62 9.01 2.64
C GLN A 82 0.24 8.53 3.06
N GLY A 83 0.13 7.88 4.23
CA GLY A 83 -1.16 7.49 4.82
C GLY A 83 -2.07 8.70 5.07
N LEU A 84 -1.53 9.80 5.59
CA LEU A 84 -2.28 11.03 5.82
C LEU A 84 -2.73 11.70 4.51
N GLN A 85 -1.86 11.75 3.50
CA GLN A 85 -2.22 12.25 2.17
C GLN A 85 -3.34 11.39 1.54
N ALA A 86 -3.21 10.07 1.66
CA ALA A 86 -4.23 9.14 1.17
C ALA A 86 -5.56 9.28 1.92
N ALA A 87 -5.55 9.61 3.22
CA ALA A 87 -6.78 9.88 3.96
C ALA A 87 -7.58 11.07 3.37
N GLY A 88 -6.91 12.04 2.73
CA GLY A 88 -7.56 13.11 1.97
C GLY A 88 -8.26 12.65 0.67
N LEU A 89 -8.07 11.40 0.27
CA LEU A 89 -8.72 10.78 -0.89
C LEU A 89 -10.02 10.05 -0.52
N LEU A 90 -10.36 9.94 0.77
CA LEU A 90 -11.65 9.37 1.17
C LEU A 90 -12.81 10.11 0.48
N ASP A 91 -13.82 9.36 0.05
CA ASP A 91 -14.98 9.81 -0.72
C ASP A 91 -14.68 10.41 -2.11
N ARG A 92 -13.40 10.50 -2.51
CA ARG A 92 -13.01 10.81 -3.90
C ARG A 92 -13.14 9.58 -4.79
N GLN A 93 -13.10 9.80 -6.09
CA GLN A 93 -13.14 8.72 -7.08
C GLN A 93 -11.73 8.40 -7.57
N ALA A 94 -11.37 7.12 -7.59
CA ALA A 94 -10.17 6.62 -8.24
C ALA A 94 -10.55 5.93 -9.55
N LEU A 95 -9.93 6.32 -10.65
CA LEU A 95 -9.98 5.63 -11.92
C LEU A 95 -8.97 4.50 -11.92
N VAL A 96 -9.43 3.26 -11.98
CA VAL A 96 -8.57 2.08 -11.91
C VAL A 96 -8.93 1.10 -13.01
N GLU A 97 -7.93 0.39 -13.55
CA GLU A 97 -8.13 -0.63 -14.59
C GLU A 97 -8.87 -1.83 -14.01
N THR A 98 -10.20 -1.81 -14.11
CA THR A 98 -11.08 -2.86 -13.61
C THR A 98 -12.39 -2.85 -14.37
N SER A 99 -12.97 -4.02 -14.58
CA SER A 99 -14.31 -4.16 -15.15
C SER A 99 -15.42 -3.96 -14.12
N LEU A 100 -15.12 -3.87 -12.82
CA LEU A 100 -16.13 -3.80 -11.78
C LEU A 100 -16.37 -2.35 -11.34
N ALA A 101 -17.61 -1.89 -11.49
CA ALA A 101 -18.04 -0.55 -11.13
C ALA A 101 -19.08 -0.61 -10.00
N SER A 102 -18.95 0.25 -9.00
CA SER A 102 -19.94 0.41 -7.94
C SER A 102 -20.85 1.61 -8.24
N PHE A 103 -22.12 1.34 -8.51
CA PHE A 103 -23.15 2.36 -8.71
C PHE A 103 -23.81 2.72 -7.38
N ASP A 104 -23.87 4.01 -7.05
CA ASP A 104 -24.49 4.51 -5.80
C ASP A 104 -26.01 4.75 -5.92
N GLY A 105 -26.60 4.48 -7.10
CA GLY A 105 -28.01 4.71 -7.38
C GLY A 105 -28.34 6.13 -7.88
N LYS A 106 -27.35 7.03 -7.97
CA LYS A 106 -27.57 8.45 -8.25
C LYS A 106 -26.58 9.04 -9.25
N LYS A 107 -25.28 8.87 -9.04
CA LYS A 107 -24.21 9.45 -9.85
C LYS A 107 -23.86 8.54 -11.01
N PRO A 108 -23.66 9.07 -12.22
CA PRO A 108 -23.23 8.26 -13.35
C PRO A 108 -21.87 7.62 -13.06
N ILE A 109 -21.70 6.39 -13.55
CA ILE A 109 -20.40 5.73 -13.57
C ILE A 109 -19.62 6.27 -14.75
N THR A 110 -18.39 6.71 -14.48
CA THR A 110 -17.47 7.20 -15.51
C THR A 110 -16.26 6.29 -15.67
N GLY A 111 -15.66 6.28 -16.85
CA GLY A 111 -14.44 5.52 -17.11
C GLY A 111 -13.76 5.90 -18.41
N THR A 112 -12.63 5.27 -18.69
CA THR A 112 -11.87 5.41 -19.94
C THR A 112 -11.63 4.04 -20.55
N ILE A 113 -11.49 4.01 -21.88
CA ILE A 113 -11.22 2.79 -22.63
C ILE A 113 -9.91 2.98 -23.39
N GLU A 114 -9.02 2.01 -23.29
CA GLU A 114 -7.80 1.99 -24.08
C GLU A 114 -8.08 1.33 -25.42
N ALA A 115 -8.23 2.15 -26.46
CA ALA A 115 -8.49 1.69 -27.81
C ALA A 115 -7.20 1.77 -28.66
N PRO A 116 -6.78 0.65 -29.28
CA PRO A 116 -5.73 0.66 -30.28
C PRO A 116 -6.07 1.58 -31.48
N PRO A 117 -5.06 2.03 -32.24
CA PRO A 117 -5.30 2.69 -33.53
C PRO A 117 -6.20 1.84 -34.44
N ASN A 118 -7.03 2.50 -35.26
CA ASN A 118 -8.00 1.87 -36.16
C ASN A 118 -9.12 1.06 -35.45
N SER A 119 -9.39 1.34 -34.18
CA SER A 119 -10.59 0.84 -33.50
C SER A 119 -11.83 1.59 -33.98
N SER A 120 -12.88 0.85 -34.35
CA SER A 120 -14.18 1.37 -34.75
C SER A 120 -15.31 0.63 -34.02
N ASP A 121 -16.52 1.19 -34.01
CA ASP A 121 -17.71 0.59 -33.36
C ASP A 121 -17.45 0.15 -31.90
N ILE A 122 -16.88 1.06 -31.09
CA ILE A 122 -16.58 0.78 -29.69
C ILE A 122 -17.89 0.73 -28.89
N LYS A 123 -18.21 -0.45 -28.36
CA LYS A 123 -19.40 -0.73 -27.56
C LYS A 123 -19.04 -1.07 -26.13
N VAL A 124 -19.77 -0.49 -25.20
CA VAL A 124 -19.72 -0.80 -23.78
C VAL A 124 -20.94 -1.63 -23.43
N THR A 125 -20.70 -2.77 -22.79
CA THR A 125 -21.74 -3.65 -22.26
C THR A 125 -21.70 -3.59 -20.74
N VAL A 126 -22.85 -3.32 -20.13
CA VAL A 126 -23.04 -3.31 -18.68
C VAL A 126 -23.85 -4.52 -18.28
N LYS A 127 -23.34 -5.28 -17.30
CA LYS A 127 -23.99 -6.45 -16.72
C LYS A 127 -24.20 -6.26 -15.22
N ASP A 128 -25.27 -6.81 -14.70
CA ASP A 128 -25.51 -6.88 -13.27
C ASP A 128 -24.72 -8.04 -12.61
N ASN A 129 -24.87 -8.18 -11.29
CA ASN A 129 -24.22 -9.24 -10.52
C ASN A 129 -24.72 -10.67 -10.87
N SER A 130 -25.85 -10.80 -11.56
CA SER A 130 -26.33 -12.10 -12.07
C SER A 130 -25.72 -12.47 -13.42
N GLY A 131 -25.00 -11.54 -14.06
CA GLY A 131 -24.46 -11.68 -15.41
C GLY A 131 -25.43 -11.27 -16.52
N SER A 132 -26.63 -10.78 -16.16
CA SER A 132 -27.62 -10.31 -17.12
C SER A 132 -27.22 -8.97 -17.71
N VAL A 133 -27.39 -8.81 -19.03
CA VAL A 133 -27.07 -7.56 -19.72
C VAL A 133 -28.11 -6.50 -19.37
N VAL A 134 -27.65 -5.43 -18.75
CA VAL A 134 -28.45 -4.28 -18.33
C VAL A 134 -28.57 -3.27 -19.47
N ARG A 135 -27.44 -2.96 -20.13
CA ARG A 135 -27.39 -1.98 -21.21
C ARG A 135 -26.20 -2.24 -22.14
N VAL A 136 -26.39 -1.94 -23.41
CA VAL A 136 -25.31 -1.84 -24.40
C VAL A 136 -25.40 -0.47 -25.07
N PHE A 137 -24.29 0.26 -25.08
CA PHE A 137 -24.22 1.59 -25.69
C PHE A 137 -22.86 1.83 -26.37
N ALA A 138 -22.82 2.75 -27.33
CA ALA A 138 -21.58 3.15 -27.97
C ALA A 138 -20.76 4.05 -27.03
N ALA A 139 -19.44 3.84 -26.96
CA ALA A 139 -18.56 4.69 -26.18
C ALA A 139 -18.54 6.12 -26.75
N GLN A 140 -18.49 7.13 -25.88
CA GLN A 140 -18.35 8.52 -26.28
C GLN A 140 -16.86 8.87 -26.42
N ILE A 141 -16.52 9.80 -27.31
CA ILE A 141 -15.14 10.29 -27.44
C ILE A 141 -14.96 11.50 -26.53
N GLY A 142 -14.03 11.40 -25.57
CA GLY A 142 -13.71 12.47 -24.64
C GLY A 142 -12.87 13.58 -25.30
N PRO A 143 -12.64 14.70 -24.58
CA PRO A 143 -11.90 15.86 -25.10
C PRO A 143 -10.45 15.54 -25.52
N SER A 144 -9.84 14.53 -24.90
CA SER A 144 -8.49 14.05 -25.21
C SER A 144 -8.44 13.15 -26.46
N GLY A 145 -9.58 12.90 -27.12
CA GLY A 145 -9.68 11.97 -28.24
C GLY A 145 -9.75 10.49 -27.84
N GLN A 146 -9.71 10.18 -26.53
CA GLN A 146 -9.86 8.82 -26.03
C GLN A 146 -11.33 8.44 -25.84
N PRO A 147 -11.73 7.18 -26.08
CA PRO A 147 -13.08 6.73 -25.76
C PRO A 147 -13.30 6.67 -24.25
N THR A 148 -14.50 7.08 -23.85
CA THR A 148 -14.94 7.23 -22.47
C THR A 148 -16.21 6.44 -22.23
N ILE A 149 -16.40 6.09 -20.96
CA ILE A 149 -17.57 5.41 -20.45
C ILE A 149 -18.34 6.45 -19.63
N GLU A 150 -19.63 6.59 -19.91
CA GLU A 150 -20.56 7.31 -19.05
C GLU A 150 -21.87 6.51 -19.01
N TRP A 151 -22.13 5.87 -17.87
CA TRP A 151 -23.36 5.13 -17.65
C TRP A 151 -24.19 5.81 -16.56
N ASP A 152 -25.37 6.30 -16.95
CA ASP A 152 -26.35 7.00 -16.11
C ASP A 152 -27.09 6.11 -15.09
N GLY A 153 -26.74 4.82 -15.00
CA GLY A 153 -27.41 3.89 -14.10
C GLY A 153 -28.77 3.40 -14.58
N ARG A 154 -29.07 3.50 -15.88
CA ARG A 154 -30.34 3.02 -16.47
C ARG A 154 -30.14 1.80 -17.37
N ASP A 155 -31.17 0.98 -17.49
CA ASP A 155 -31.20 -0.14 -18.44
C ASP A 155 -31.49 0.31 -19.89
N GLN A 156 -31.56 -0.66 -20.81
CA GLN A 156 -31.87 -0.43 -22.23
C GLN A 156 -33.25 0.21 -22.45
N GLN A 157 -34.19 0.06 -21.52
CA GLN A 157 -35.54 0.64 -21.57
C GLN A 157 -35.63 1.99 -20.85
N GLY A 158 -34.53 2.48 -20.28
CA GLY A 158 -34.46 3.76 -19.57
C GLY A 158 -34.92 3.71 -18.11
N LYS A 159 -35.17 2.52 -17.56
CA LYS A 159 -35.52 2.33 -16.14
C LYS A 159 -34.25 2.42 -15.29
N SER A 160 -34.35 3.12 -14.17
CA SER A 160 -33.26 3.23 -13.20
C SER A 160 -32.96 1.89 -12.53
N MET A 161 -31.67 1.58 -12.46
CA MET A 161 -31.14 0.40 -11.81
C MET A 161 -30.87 0.67 -10.32
N ALA A 162 -30.84 -0.40 -9.52
CA ALA A 162 -30.54 -0.28 -8.09
C ALA A 162 -29.05 0.00 -7.85
N ALA A 163 -28.72 0.59 -6.71
CA ALA A 163 -27.34 0.68 -6.26
C ALA A 163 -26.72 -0.73 -6.11
N GLY A 164 -25.45 -0.87 -6.47
CA GLY A 164 -24.75 -2.14 -6.44
C GLY A 164 -23.59 -2.22 -7.45
N ASN A 165 -23.00 -3.40 -7.55
CA ASN A 165 -21.89 -3.65 -8.44
C ASN A 165 -22.37 -4.07 -9.83
N TYR A 166 -21.75 -3.49 -10.85
CA TYR A 166 -22.00 -3.76 -12.26
C TYR A 166 -20.69 -4.07 -12.96
N ASN A 167 -20.71 -5.09 -13.82
CA ASN A 167 -19.55 -5.46 -14.63
C ASN A 167 -19.65 -4.76 -15.99
N MET A 168 -18.59 -4.05 -16.38
CA MET A 168 -18.47 -3.33 -17.62
C MET A 168 -17.40 -3.99 -18.49
N THR A 169 -17.74 -4.21 -19.75
CA THR A 169 -16.80 -4.70 -20.77
C THR A 169 -16.88 -3.82 -22.00
N ALA A 170 -15.74 -3.50 -22.60
CA ALA A 170 -15.66 -2.77 -23.86
C ALA A 170 -15.22 -3.71 -24.98
N THR A 171 -15.85 -3.60 -26.15
CA THR A 171 -15.44 -4.29 -27.36
C THR A 171 -15.37 -3.32 -28.53
N ALA A 172 -14.44 -3.51 -29.44
CA ALA A 172 -14.33 -2.74 -30.66
C ALA A 172 -14.07 -3.64 -31.86
N ASN A 173 -14.36 -3.12 -33.05
CA ASN A 173 -13.87 -3.69 -34.30
C ASN A 173 -12.47 -3.11 -34.59
N VAL A 174 -11.45 -3.95 -34.48
CA VAL A 174 -10.05 -3.63 -34.76
C VAL A 174 -9.65 -4.37 -36.04
N ALA A 175 -9.43 -3.63 -37.12
CA ALA A 175 -9.04 -4.17 -38.43
C ALA A 175 -9.97 -5.30 -38.95
N GLY A 176 -11.28 -5.20 -38.70
CA GLY A 176 -12.29 -6.17 -39.16
C GLY A 176 -12.67 -7.24 -38.13
N ASN A 177 -11.94 -7.35 -37.01
CA ASN A 177 -12.19 -8.35 -35.96
C ASN A 177 -12.73 -7.72 -34.69
N GLN A 178 -13.70 -8.38 -34.05
CA GLN A 178 -14.19 -7.96 -32.75
C GLN A 178 -13.18 -8.34 -31.65
N GLN A 179 -12.71 -7.35 -30.89
CA GLN A 179 -11.74 -7.52 -29.83
C GLN A 179 -12.22 -6.84 -28.54
N GLY A 180 -11.93 -7.44 -27.39
CA GLY A 180 -12.13 -6.81 -26.08
C GLY A 180 -11.07 -5.75 -25.81
N LEU A 181 -11.49 -4.61 -25.27
CA LEU A 181 -10.60 -3.50 -24.93
C LEU A 181 -10.40 -3.39 -23.41
N PRO A 182 -9.17 -3.10 -22.95
CA PRO A 182 -8.95 -2.70 -21.57
C PRO A 182 -9.73 -1.44 -21.25
N LEU A 183 -10.26 -1.37 -20.03
CA LEU A 183 -10.98 -0.21 -19.55
C LEU A 183 -10.65 0.06 -18.09
N ALA A 184 -10.75 1.32 -17.72
CA ALA A 184 -10.64 1.77 -16.35
C ALA A 184 -11.95 2.43 -15.93
N VAL A 185 -12.42 2.14 -14.72
CA VAL A 185 -13.69 2.66 -14.20
C VAL A 185 -13.47 3.37 -12.87
N SER A 186 -14.13 4.50 -12.71
CA SER A 186 -14.09 5.31 -11.49
C SER A 186 -14.90 4.63 -10.39
N ASN A 187 -14.26 4.42 -9.24
CA ASN A 187 -14.90 3.90 -8.04
C ASN A 187 -14.57 4.80 -6.84
N THR A 188 -15.52 4.95 -5.92
CA THR A 188 -15.31 5.78 -4.72
C THR A 188 -14.36 5.08 -3.75
N ILE A 189 -13.42 5.84 -3.18
CA ILE A 189 -12.52 5.36 -2.14
C ILE A 189 -13.26 5.40 -0.80
N THR A 190 -13.48 4.24 -0.20
CA THR A 190 -14.24 4.11 1.06
C THR A 190 -13.34 4.07 2.28
N SER A 191 -12.12 3.55 2.14
CA SER A 191 -11.12 3.57 3.21
C SER A 191 -9.71 3.46 2.65
N VAL A 192 -8.74 3.82 3.48
CA VAL A 192 -7.31 3.65 3.21
C VAL A 192 -6.74 2.68 4.24
N SER A 193 -5.89 1.78 3.79
CA SER A 193 -5.22 0.80 4.63
C SER A 193 -3.72 0.79 4.35
N ILE A 194 -2.94 0.44 5.37
CA ILE A 194 -1.50 0.25 5.25
C ILE A 194 -1.25 -1.25 5.36
N ASP A 195 -0.69 -1.85 4.33
CA ASP A 195 -0.24 -3.23 4.38
C ASP A 195 1.07 -3.29 5.19
N SER A 196 1.03 -3.88 6.38
CA SER A 196 2.19 -3.99 7.26
C SER A 196 3.31 -4.87 6.69
N THR A 197 2.98 -5.79 5.78
CA THR A 197 3.93 -6.72 5.18
C THR A 197 4.62 -6.09 3.98
N SER A 198 3.84 -5.51 3.04
CA SER A 198 4.42 -4.85 1.87
C SER A 198 4.84 -3.40 2.10
N ARG A 199 4.49 -2.83 3.27
CA ARG A 199 4.70 -1.41 3.63
C ARG A 199 4.17 -0.45 2.57
N GLN A 200 3.02 -0.79 1.98
CA GLN A 200 2.36 0.00 0.94
C GLN A 200 1.01 0.51 1.42
N ILE A 201 0.68 1.72 1.00
CA ILE A 201 -0.67 2.26 1.15
C ILE A 201 -1.57 1.63 0.07
N LYS A 202 -2.72 1.13 0.51
CA LYS A 202 -3.77 0.54 -0.33
C LYS A 202 -5.08 1.29 -0.14
N LEU A 203 -5.81 1.50 -1.23
CA LEU A 203 -7.14 2.10 -1.27
C LEU A 203 -8.17 0.99 -1.36
N ASN A 204 -9.16 1.04 -0.49
CA ASN A 204 -10.34 0.18 -0.57
C ASN A 204 -11.43 0.95 -1.30
N LEU A 205 -11.93 0.36 -2.37
CA LEU A 205 -12.88 0.97 -3.29
C LEU A 205 -14.30 0.47 -2.98
N SER A 206 -15.30 1.24 -3.39
CA SER A 206 -16.72 0.94 -3.13
C SER A 206 -17.21 -0.32 -3.86
N ASN A 207 -16.51 -0.75 -4.91
CA ASN A 207 -16.76 -2.03 -5.58
C ASN A 207 -16.26 -3.25 -4.79
N GLY A 208 -15.57 -3.05 -3.66
CA GLY A 208 -14.99 -4.09 -2.82
C GLY A 208 -13.54 -4.46 -3.18
N ASN A 209 -12.96 -3.86 -4.22
CA ASN A 209 -11.57 -4.09 -4.59
C ASN A 209 -10.63 -3.25 -3.73
N THR A 210 -9.44 -3.80 -3.47
CA THR A 210 -8.33 -3.08 -2.84
C THR A 210 -7.20 -2.92 -3.86
N VAL A 211 -6.70 -1.70 -4.02
CA VAL A 211 -5.71 -1.35 -5.05
C VAL A 211 -4.57 -0.55 -4.43
N ALA A 212 -3.34 -0.67 -4.95
CA ALA A 212 -2.25 0.18 -4.48
C ALA A 212 -2.39 1.60 -5.05
N LEU A 213 -1.83 2.61 -4.38
CA LEU A 213 -1.82 3.99 -4.91
C LEU A 213 -1.16 4.08 -6.29
N SER A 214 -0.20 3.21 -6.58
CA SER A 214 0.49 3.11 -7.88
C SER A 214 -0.40 2.67 -9.03
N ASP A 215 -1.49 1.98 -8.73
CA ASP A 215 -2.35 1.35 -9.75
C ASP A 215 -3.49 2.29 -10.17
N VAL A 216 -3.65 3.42 -9.47
CA VAL A 216 -4.63 4.45 -9.80
C VAL A 216 -4.16 5.26 -10.99
N LYS A 217 -4.96 5.28 -12.06
CA LYS A 217 -4.67 6.08 -13.26
C LYS A 217 -4.97 7.56 -13.06
N GLU A 218 -6.03 7.88 -12.31
CA GLU A 218 -6.48 9.26 -12.07
C GLU A 218 -7.30 9.35 -10.77
N TYR A 219 -7.19 10.48 -10.06
CA TYR A 219 -8.04 10.83 -8.92
C TYR A 219 -9.01 11.94 -9.33
N ARG A 220 -10.30 11.79 -9.02
CA ARG A 220 -11.38 12.74 -9.35
C ARG A 220 -12.13 13.20 -8.09
#